data_AF-A0A7W0MQS8-F1
#
_entry.id   AF-A0A7W0MQS8-F1
#
_cell.length_a   1.000
_cell.length_b   1.000
_cell.length_c   1.000
_cell.angle_alpha   90.00
_cell.angle_beta   90.00
_cell.angle_gamma   90.00
#
_symmetry.space_group_name_H-M   'P 1'
#
loop_
_entity.id
_entity.type
_entity.pdbx_description
1 polymer ?
#
loop_
_entity_poly.entity_id
_entity_poly.type
_entity_poly.pdbx_seq_one_letter_code
_entity_poly.pdbx_strand_id
1 'polypeptide(L)' 'IQAAFQEHHGLQCGFCTPGMVMSAAALLGENADPSEHEIRVYLQGNICRCTGYHNIVKSIQAAAAALSARAVAAE' A
#
# COMPACT_ATOMS: atom_id res chain seq x y z
N ILE A 1 0.59 -4.59 -5.78
CA ILE A 1 0.58 -4.29 -4.33
C ILE A 1 1.44 -5.24 -3.49
N GLN A 2 1.32 -6.57 -3.60
CA GLN A 2 2.10 -7.53 -2.80
C GLN A 2 3.62 -7.37 -2.98
N ALA A 3 4.10 -7.28 -4.22
CA ALA A 3 5.52 -7.05 -4.52
C ALA A 3 6.06 -5.80 -3.81
N ALA A 4 5.33 -4.68 -3.85
CA ALA A 4 5.74 -3.44 -3.19
C ALA A 4 5.79 -3.57 -1.65
N PHE A 5 4.93 -4.37 -1.03
CA PHE A 5 5.03 -4.67 0.40
C PHE A 5 6.32 -5.44 0.73
N GLN A 6 6.72 -6.38 -0.12
CA GLN A 6 7.99 -7.11 0.02
C GLN A 6 9.20 -6.19 -0.20
N GLU A 7 9.22 -5.46 -1.31
CA GLU A 7 10.36 -4.65 -1.77
C GLU A 7 10.65 -3.45 -0.88
N HIS A 8 9.61 -2.83 -0.30
CA HIS A 8 9.74 -1.64 0.54
C HIS A 8 9.63 -1.93 2.05
N HIS A 9 9.76 -3.20 2.46
CA HIS A 9 9.66 -3.61 3.86
C HIS A 9 8.36 -3.14 4.54
N GLY A 10 7.24 -3.23 3.81
CA GLY A 10 5.89 -2.96 4.30
C GLY A 10 5.33 -4.05 5.21
N LEU A 11 6.07 -5.14 5.43
CA LEU A 11 5.76 -6.19 6.39
C LEU A 11 6.99 -6.63 7.22
N GLN A 12 6.72 -7.20 8.39
CA GLN A 12 7.72 -7.91 9.22
C GLN A 12 7.14 -9.24 9.68
N CYS A 13 6.39 -9.29 10.80
CA CYS A 13 5.80 -10.53 11.31
C CYS A 13 4.73 -11.16 10.39
N GLY A 14 4.23 -10.40 9.40
CA GLY A 14 3.26 -10.88 8.42
C GLY A 14 1.80 -10.91 8.90
N PHE A 15 1.52 -10.83 10.21
CA PHE A 15 0.18 -11.07 10.75
C PHE A 15 -0.88 -10.10 10.21
N CYS A 16 -0.60 -8.80 10.18
CA CYS A 16 -1.53 -7.79 9.65
C CYS A 16 -1.49 -7.66 8.13
N THR A 17 -0.53 -8.28 7.45
CA THR A 17 -0.25 -8.05 6.03
C THR A 17 -1.43 -8.40 5.12
N PRO A 18 -2.19 -9.50 5.32
CA PRO A 18 -3.36 -9.78 4.48
C PRO A 18 -4.39 -8.65 4.50
N GLY A 19 -4.76 -8.16 5.70
CA GLY A 19 -5.73 -7.06 5.85
C GLY A 19 -5.21 -5.75 5.24
N MET A 20 -3.93 -5.44 5.48
CA MET A 20 -3.26 -4.27 4.88
C MET A 20 -3.26 -4.30 3.36
N VAL A 21 -2.92 -5.44 2.76
CA VAL A 21 -2.84 -5.59 1.31
C VAL A 21 -4.23 -5.47 0.67
N MET A 22 -5.25 -6.07 1.28
CA MET A 22 -6.63 -5.95 0.75
C MET A 22 -7.15 -4.52 0.86
N SER A 23 -6.93 -3.85 1.99
CA SER A 23 -7.35 -2.46 2.18
C SER A 23 -6.61 -1.51 1.23
N ALA A 24 -5.31 -1.71 1.02
CA ALA A 24 -4.53 -0.96 0.06
C ALA A 24 -4.98 -1.20 -1.39
N ALA A 25 -5.34 -2.44 -1.73
CA ALA A 25 -5.87 -2.74 -3.06
C ALA A 25 -7.20 -2.05 -3.33
N ALA A 26 -8.10 -2.01 -2.33
CA ALA A 26 -9.35 -1.25 -2.41
C ALA A 26 -9.08 0.25 -2.60
N LEU A 27 -8.22 0.85 -1.75
CA LEU A 27 -7.82 2.25 -1.88
C LEU A 27 -7.31 2.58 -3.29
N LEU A 28 -6.39 1.78 -3.84
CA LEU A 28 -5.81 2.04 -5.16
C LEU A 28 -6.79 1.82 -6.31
N GLY A 29 -7.88 1.08 -6.09
CA GLY A 29 -8.99 0.97 -7.03
C GLY A 29 -9.90 2.21 -7.03
N GLU A 30 -10.05 2.87 -5.90
CA GLU A 30 -10.87 4.08 -5.73
C GLU A 30 -10.09 5.37 -6.08
N ASN A 31 -8.82 5.43 -5.68
CA ASN A 31 -7.91 6.54 -5.93
C ASN A 31 -6.55 5.99 -6.36
N ALA A 32 -6.21 6.16 -7.62
CA ALA A 32 -4.98 5.61 -8.22
C ALA A 32 -3.69 6.34 -7.78
N ASP A 33 -3.78 7.56 -7.22
CA ASP A 33 -2.64 8.34 -6.74
C ASP A 33 -2.94 9.01 -5.38
N PRO A 34 -3.11 8.21 -4.31
CA PRO A 34 -3.46 8.75 -3.01
C PRO A 34 -2.23 9.40 -2.34
N SER A 35 -2.45 10.55 -1.71
CA SER A 35 -1.45 11.19 -0.86
C SER A 35 -1.13 10.36 0.38
N GLU A 36 0.03 10.62 1.00
CA GLU A 36 0.40 9.97 2.27
C GLU A 36 -0.69 10.12 3.35
N HIS A 37 -1.31 11.30 3.44
CA HIS A 37 -2.36 11.56 4.42
C HIS A 37 -3.59 10.68 4.16
N GLU A 38 -4.05 10.61 2.91
CA GLU A 38 -5.19 9.77 2.52
C GLU A 38 -4.92 8.30 2.81
N ILE A 39 -3.72 7.79 2.49
CA ILE A 39 -3.31 6.41 2.81
C ILE A 39 -3.44 6.15 4.32
N ARG A 40 -2.92 7.06 5.15
CA ARG A 40 -2.95 6.91 6.62
C ARG A 40 -4.37 6.94 7.18
N VAL A 41 -5.23 7.82 6.66
CA VAL A 41 -6.64 7.88 7.07
C VAL A 41 -7.37 6.61 6.65
N TYR A 42 -7.16 6.15 5.41
CA TYR A 42 -7.81 4.93 4.90
C TYR A 42 -7.41 3.68 5.70
N LEU A 43 -6.18 3.61 6.21
CA LEU A 43 -5.67 2.48 6.98
C LEU A 43 -5.98 2.52 8.49
N GLN A 44 -6.76 3.48 9.00
CA GLN A 44 -7.03 3.60 10.45
C GLN A 44 -7.61 2.32 11.09
N GLY A 45 -8.36 1.51 10.32
CA GLY A 45 -8.90 0.23 10.79
C GLY A 45 -7.92 -0.95 10.75
N ASN A 46 -6.74 -0.78 10.15
CA ASN A 46 -5.74 -1.83 10.01
C ASN A 46 -4.59 -1.60 11.00
N ILE A 47 -4.53 -2.40 12.06
CA ILE A 47 -3.53 -2.22 13.12
C ILE A 47 -2.27 -3.03 12.83
N CYS A 48 -1.12 -2.37 12.89
CA CYS A 48 0.20 -3.00 12.79
C CYS A 48 1.06 -2.65 14.01
N ARG A 49 1.74 -3.66 14.57
CA ARG A 49 2.66 -3.46 15.69
C ARG A 49 4.14 -3.40 15.30
N CYS A 50 4.50 -3.92 14.13
CA CYS A 50 5.90 -4.15 13.78
C CYS A 50 6.51 -3.01 12.95
N THR A 51 5.75 -2.44 12.01
CA THR A 51 6.33 -1.56 10.97
C THR A 51 6.36 -0.08 11.33
N GLY A 52 5.57 0.36 12.33
CA GLY A 52 5.36 1.78 12.59
C GLY A 52 4.67 2.53 11.43
N TYR A 53 4.01 1.82 10.51
CA TYR A 53 3.26 2.31 9.34
C TYR A 53 4.06 3.01 8.24
N HIS A 54 5.24 3.56 8.52
CA HIS A 54 6.03 4.33 7.54
C HIS A 54 6.28 3.54 6.25
N ASN A 55 6.77 2.32 6.36
CA ASN A 55 7.05 1.49 5.19
C ASN A 55 5.79 0.91 4.54
N ILE A 56 4.67 0.81 5.26
CA ILE A 56 3.37 0.45 4.67
C ILE A 56 2.92 1.55 3.71
N VAL A 57 2.99 2.81 4.14
CA VAL A 57 2.67 3.96 3.29
C VAL A 57 3.56 3.98 2.04
N LYS A 58 4.88 3.80 2.21
CA LYS A 58 5.82 3.72 1.08
C LYS A 58 5.48 2.59 0.11
N SER A 59 5.16 1.40 0.62
CA SER A 59 4.74 0.27 -0.22
C SER A 59 3.50 0.58 -1.04
N ILE A 60 2.54 1.33 -0.49
CA ILE A 60 1.31 1.71 -1.20
C ILE A 60 1.61 2.75 -2.27
N GLN A 61 2.41 3.78 -1.97
CA GLN A 61 2.84 4.79 -2.95
C GLN A 61 3.64 4.16 -4.10
N ALA A 62 4.54 3.22 -3.79
CA ALA A 62 5.28 2.48 -4.81
C ALA A 62 4.37 1.63 -5.68
N ALA A 63 3.35 0.99 -5.08
CA ALA A 63 2.36 0.24 -5.84
C ALA A 63 1.50 1.13 -6.74
N ALA A 64 1.10 2.33 -6.27
CA ALA A 64 0.40 3.32 -7.07
C ALA A 64 1.21 3.71 -8.32
N ALA A 65 2.47 4.11 -8.13
CA ALA A 65 3.38 4.46 -9.21
C ALA A 65 3.57 3.31 -10.21
N ALA A 66 3.73 2.07 -9.72
CA ALA A 66 3.89 0.89 -10.58
C ALA A 66 2.62 0.58 -11.38
N LEU A 67 1.43 0.76 -10.81
CA LEU A 67 0.16 0.57 -11.52
C LEU A 67 -0.04 1.63 -12.61
N SER A 68 0.24 2.90 -12.30
CA SER A 68 0.20 4.00 -13.28
C SER A 68 1.17 3.76 -14.43
N ALA A 69 2.41 3.35 -14.15
CA ALA A 69 3.38 3.02 -15.20
C ALA A 69 2.91 1.87 -16.10
N ARG A 70 2.27 0.85 -15.53
CA ARG A 70 1.70 -0.27 -16.30
C ARG A 70 0.50 0.15 -17.16
N ALA A 71 -0.31 1.09 -16.70
CA ALA A 71 -1.42 1.63 -17.48
C ALA A 71 -0.90 2.41 -18.70
N VAL A 72 0.09 3.29 -18.50
CA VAL A 72 0.73 4.05 -19.58
C VAL A 72 1.40 3.13 -20.60
N ALA A 73 2.07 2.06 -20.15
CA ALA A 73 2.72 1.11 -21.06
C ALA A 73 1.75 0.20 -21.85
N ALA A 74 0.47 0.19 -21.46
CA ALA A 74 -0.58 -0.61 -22.12
C ALA A 74 -1.38 0.19 -23.15
N GLU A 75 -1.14 1.51 -23.26
CA GLU A 75 -1.70 2.43 -24.25
C GLU A 75 -0.76 2.59 -25.45
#